data_AF-A0A060ZYJ9-F1
#
_entry.id   AF-A0A060ZYJ9-F1
#
_cell.length_a   1.000
_cell.length_b   1.000
_cell.length_c   1.000
_cell.angle_alpha   90.00
_cell.angle_beta   90.00
_cell.angle_gamma   90.00
#
_symmetry.space_group_name_H-M   'P 1'
#
loop_
_entity.id
_entity.type
_entity.pdbx_description
1 polymer ?
#
loop_
_entity_poly.entity_id
_entity_poly.type
_entity_poly.pdbx_seq_one_letter_code
_entity_poly.pdbx_strand_id
1 'polypeptide(L)'
;MARRTFFSFHYERDVWRSAVVRKSAALKTDIAPEFIDASLWEESKLKGDDALRKLIDDALYGTTVTAVLIGAETHKRRWVKYEISQSIARGNGLFGIYIHNIRDQYGNKDTKGTNPLDPQYATYDWVNDDGYNNLSKWVEAAYDQR
;
A
#
# COMPACT_ATOMS: atom_id res chain seq x y z
N MET A 1 -5.75 18.54 7.34
CA MET A 1 -5.47 17.52 8.38
C MET A 1 -4.75 16.39 7.70
N ALA A 2 -3.75 15.76 8.33
CA ALA A 2 -3.02 14.67 7.71
C ALA A 2 -3.94 13.48 7.40
N ARG A 3 -3.83 12.92 6.20
CA ARG A 3 -4.64 11.77 5.77
C ARG A 3 -4.02 10.49 6.30
N ARG A 4 -4.77 9.78 7.13
CA ARG A 4 -4.36 8.46 7.62
C ARG A 4 -4.40 7.47 6.47
N THR A 5 -3.23 7.10 5.97
CA THR A 5 -3.07 6.39 4.71
C THR A 5 -2.48 5.01 4.96
N PHE A 6 -3.27 3.96 4.74
CA PHE A 6 -2.82 2.57 4.84
C PHE A 6 -2.03 2.16 3.60
N PHE A 7 -0.86 1.57 3.79
CA PHE A 7 -0.03 1.06 2.69
C PHE A 7 -0.11 -0.47 2.61
N SER A 8 -0.81 -0.97 1.59
CA SER A 8 -0.93 -2.40 1.28
C SER A 8 0.17 -2.83 0.31
N PHE A 9 0.88 -3.92 0.61
CA PHE A 9 1.94 -4.43 -0.27
C PHE A 9 2.23 -5.91 -0.01
N HIS A 10 3.09 -6.49 -0.84
CA HIS A 10 3.52 -7.87 -0.66
C HIS A 10 4.71 -7.99 0.30
N TYR A 11 4.43 -8.43 1.55
CA TYR A 11 5.38 -8.46 2.67
C TYR A 11 6.61 -9.37 2.50
N GLU A 12 6.64 -10.34 1.57
CA GLU A 12 7.80 -11.24 1.44
C GLU A 12 8.81 -10.74 0.39
N ARG A 13 8.35 -10.07 -0.68
CA ARG A 13 9.20 -9.66 -1.82
C ARG A 13 9.44 -8.17 -1.90
N ASP A 14 8.45 -7.37 -1.48
CA ASP A 14 8.40 -5.96 -1.80
C ASP A 14 8.73 -5.05 -0.61
N VAL A 15 9.18 -5.61 0.52
CA VAL A 15 9.55 -4.86 1.74
C VAL A 15 10.54 -3.73 1.44
N TRP A 16 11.57 -4.01 0.65
CA TRP A 16 12.59 -3.01 0.35
C TRP A 16 12.05 -1.89 -0.55
N ARG A 17 11.29 -2.26 -1.58
CA ARG A 17 10.70 -1.31 -2.54
C ARG A 17 9.61 -0.47 -1.86
N SER A 18 8.78 -1.09 -1.03
CA SER A 18 7.75 -0.41 -0.24
C SER A 18 8.34 0.53 0.80
N ALA A 19 9.51 0.20 1.38
CA ALA A 19 10.20 1.06 2.33
C ALA A 19 10.56 2.43 1.72
N VAL A 20 10.86 2.51 0.41
CA VAL A 20 11.12 3.79 -0.27
C VAL A 20 9.88 4.68 -0.24
N VAL A 21 8.73 4.13 -0.62
CA VAL A 21 7.45 4.85 -0.63
C VAL A 21 7.04 5.24 0.79
N ARG A 22 7.15 4.31 1.75
CA ARG A 22 6.78 4.53 3.16
C ARG A 22 7.64 5.58 3.84
N LYS A 23 8.97 5.56 3.63
CA LYS A 23 9.87 6.59 4.15
C LYS A 23 9.56 7.96 3.56
N SER A 24 9.23 8.00 2.26
CA SER A 24 8.80 9.25 1.62
C SER A 24 7.50 9.76 2.23
N ALA A 25 6.50 8.90 2.44
CA ALA A 25 5.24 9.24 3.09
C ALA A 25 5.44 9.82 4.49
N ALA A 26 6.33 9.23 5.29
CA ALA A 26 6.63 9.69 6.65
C ALA A 26 7.30 11.08 6.71
N LEU A 27 7.87 11.56 5.59
CA LEU A 27 8.43 12.91 5.49
C LEU A 27 7.38 13.96 5.08
N LYS A 28 6.16 13.54 4.72
CA LYS A 28 5.07 14.42 4.29
C LYS A 28 4.20 14.78 5.50
N THR A 29 3.97 16.06 5.73
CA THR A 29 3.17 16.54 6.88
C THR A 29 1.67 16.36 6.70
N ASP A 30 1.21 16.16 5.47
CA ASP A 30 -0.17 15.92 5.08
C ASP A 30 -0.53 14.42 4.98
N ILE A 31 0.43 13.53 5.24
CA ILE A 31 0.21 12.07 5.25
C ILE A 31 0.55 11.53 6.63
N ALA A 32 -0.38 10.77 7.21
CA ALA A 32 -0.13 9.95 8.38
C ALA A 32 -0.05 8.48 7.92
N PRO A 33 1.15 7.95 7.62
CA PRO A 33 1.28 6.61 7.06
C PRO A 33 0.99 5.52 8.10
N GLU A 34 0.15 4.56 7.73
CA GLU A 34 -0.18 3.36 8.49
C GLU A 34 0.25 2.13 7.70
N PHE A 35 0.88 1.16 8.35
CA PHE A 35 1.30 -0.09 7.73
C PHE A 35 1.45 -1.17 8.79
N ILE A 36 1.37 -2.43 8.36
CA ILE A 36 1.68 -3.56 9.24
C ILE A 36 3.19 -3.79 9.20
N ASP A 37 3.80 -3.94 10.36
CA ASP A 37 5.22 -4.30 10.44
C ASP A 37 5.44 -5.77 10.04
N ALA A 38 6.57 -6.06 9.39
CA ALA A 38 6.89 -7.41 8.93
C ALA A 38 6.95 -8.43 10.09
N SER A 39 7.43 -8.01 11.27
CA SER A 39 7.48 -8.88 12.46
C SER A 39 6.07 -9.24 12.96
N LEU A 40 5.17 -8.25 13.06
CA LEU A 40 3.78 -8.44 13.46
C LEU A 40 3.00 -9.30 12.47
N TRP A 41 3.30 -9.14 11.18
CA TRP A 41 2.73 -9.95 10.11
C TRP A 41 3.12 -11.42 10.25
N GLU A 42 4.41 -11.72 10.38
CA GLU A 42 4.89 -13.09 10.54
C GLU A 42 4.39 -13.72 11.86
N GLU A 43 4.38 -12.97 12.96
CA GLU A 43 3.82 -13.45 14.23
C GLU A 43 2.34 -13.80 14.09
N SER A 44 1.55 -12.95 13.43
CA SER A 44 0.12 -13.17 13.25
C SER A 44 -0.15 -14.30 12.25
N LYS A 45 0.72 -14.50 11.26
CA LYS A 45 0.68 -15.64 10.33
C LYS A 45 0.86 -16.96 11.07
N LEU A 46 1.72 -17.01 12.10
CA LEU A 46 1.87 -18.20 12.96
C LEU A 46 0.65 -18.47 13.84
N LYS A 47 -0.08 -17.42 14.22
CA LYS A 47 -1.33 -17.52 15.03
C LYS A 47 -2.55 -17.89 14.19
N GLY A 48 -2.43 -17.86 12.86
CA GLY A 48 -3.48 -18.28 11.91
C GLY A 48 -4.28 -17.13 11.31
N ASP A 49 -5.21 -17.50 10.43
CA ASP A 49 -5.93 -16.55 9.56
C ASP A 49 -6.79 -15.54 10.34
N ASP A 50 -7.40 -15.94 11.45
CA ASP A 50 -8.22 -15.03 12.27
C ASP A 50 -7.38 -13.92 12.91
N ALA A 51 -6.14 -14.24 13.31
CA ALA A 51 -5.21 -13.26 13.86
C ALA A 51 -4.77 -12.26 12.79
N LEU A 52 -4.46 -12.74 11.58
CA LEU A 52 -4.07 -11.86 10.48
C LEU A 52 -5.22 -10.97 10.00
N ARG A 53 -6.45 -11.52 9.97
CA ARG A 53 -7.65 -10.75 9.66
C ARG A 53 -7.82 -9.60 10.64
N LYS A 54 -7.74 -9.89 11.94
CA LYS A 54 -7.84 -8.89 13.00
C LYS A 54 -6.74 -7.83 12.90
N LEU A 55 -5.50 -8.26 12.65
CA LEU A 55 -4.37 -7.35 12.45
C LEU A 55 -4.62 -6.36 11.31
N ILE A 56 -5.15 -6.84 10.18
CA ILE A 56 -5.51 -5.98 9.05
C ILE A 56 -6.66 -5.04 9.41
N ASP A 57 -7.69 -5.56 10.09
CA ASP A 57 -8.85 -4.75 10.50
C ASP A 57 -8.46 -3.61 11.46
N ASP A 58 -7.55 -3.90 12.39
CA ASP A 58 -7.00 -2.95 13.35
C ASP A 58 -6.11 -1.91 12.63
N ALA A 59 -5.27 -2.33 11.68
CA ALA A 59 -4.42 -1.43 10.90
C ALA A 59 -5.22 -0.50 9.97
N LEU A 60 -6.35 -0.98 9.43
CA LEU A 60 -7.28 -0.16 8.65
C LEU A 60 -8.15 0.76 9.52
N TYR A 61 -8.20 0.57 10.84
CA TYR A 61 -9.10 1.32 11.70
C TYR A 61 -8.74 2.81 11.77
N GLY A 62 -9.70 3.66 11.38
CA GLY A 62 -9.54 5.11 11.34
C GLY A 62 -8.63 5.63 10.23
N THR A 63 -8.29 4.78 9.26
CA THR A 63 -7.65 5.20 8.00
C THR A 63 -8.69 5.81 7.06
N THR A 64 -8.28 6.74 6.21
CA THR A 64 -9.16 7.41 5.25
C THR A 64 -8.79 7.10 3.80
N VAL A 65 -7.56 6.64 3.57
CA VAL A 65 -7.03 6.33 2.25
C VAL A 65 -6.25 5.01 2.33
N THR A 66 -6.31 4.22 1.27
CA THR A 66 -5.50 3.02 1.08
C THR A 66 -4.70 3.14 -0.21
N ALA A 67 -3.37 3.01 -0.10
CA ALA A 67 -2.43 2.98 -1.21
C ALA A 67 -1.92 1.54 -1.41
N VAL A 68 -2.24 0.94 -2.56
CA VAL A 68 -1.78 -0.41 -2.91
C VAL A 68 -0.48 -0.34 -3.68
N LEU A 69 0.60 -0.88 -3.14
CA LEU A 69 1.91 -0.92 -3.78
C LEU A 69 2.05 -2.17 -4.65
N ILE A 70 2.01 -1.96 -5.97
CA ILE A 70 1.90 -2.99 -6.99
C ILE A 70 3.31 -3.40 -7.46
N GLY A 71 3.81 -4.48 -6.87
CA GLY A 71 4.96 -5.24 -7.35
C GLY A 71 4.53 -6.37 -8.30
N ALA A 72 5.48 -7.18 -8.75
CA ALA A 72 5.25 -8.24 -9.74
C ALA A 72 4.15 -9.25 -9.31
N GLU A 73 4.09 -9.57 -8.02
CA GLU A 73 3.22 -10.62 -7.47
C GLU A 73 2.14 -10.13 -6.52
N THR A 74 2.01 -8.82 -6.30
CA THR A 74 1.04 -8.23 -5.36
C THR A 74 -0.39 -8.75 -5.60
N HIS A 75 -0.81 -8.85 -6.87
CA HIS A 75 -2.16 -9.31 -7.23
C HIS A 75 -2.48 -10.76 -6.84
N LYS A 76 -1.47 -11.61 -6.62
CA LYS A 76 -1.67 -13.01 -6.25
C LYS A 76 -1.95 -13.19 -4.77
N ARG A 77 -1.70 -12.16 -3.96
CA ARG A 77 -1.70 -12.28 -2.49
C ARG A 77 -3.11 -12.12 -1.94
N ARG A 78 -3.60 -13.19 -1.29
CA ARG A 78 -4.95 -13.26 -0.69
C ARG A 78 -5.23 -12.08 0.25
N TRP A 79 -4.23 -11.68 1.03
CA TRP A 79 -4.41 -10.64 2.04
C TRP A 79 -4.39 -9.23 1.47
N VAL A 80 -3.68 -9.01 0.37
CA VAL A 80 -3.81 -7.75 -0.39
C VAL A 80 -5.23 -7.59 -0.93
N LYS A 81 -5.82 -8.68 -1.45
CA LYS A 81 -7.23 -8.64 -1.89
C LYS A 81 -8.19 -8.36 -0.73
N TYR A 82 -7.89 -8.90 0.46
CA TYR A 82 -8.66 -8.65 1.67
C TYR A 82 -8.52 -7.19 2.15
N GLU A 83 -7.30 -6.64 2.18
CA GLU A 83 -7.03 -5.24 2.51
C GLU A 83 -7.80 -4.29 1.57
N ILE A 84 -7.80 -4.60 0.25
CA ILE A 84 -8.57 -3.86 -0.75
C ILE A 84 -10.07 -3.93 -0.45
N SER A 85 -10.63 -5.13 -0.25
CA SER A 85 -12.07 -5.28 -0.05
C SER A 85 -12.55 -4.62 1.25
N GLN A 86 -11.76 -4.71 2.33
CA GLN A 86 -12.06 -4.03 3.59
C GLN A 86 -11.94 -2.51 3.46
N SER A 87 -10.96 -2.01 2.71
CA SER A 87 -10.82 -0.57 2.45
C SER A 87 -12.05 -0.02 1.71
N ILE A 88 -12.52 -0.74 0.69
CA ILE A 88 -13.74 -0.37 -0.05
C ILE A 88 -14.96 -0.40 0.87
N ALA A 89 -15.13 -1.47 1.67
CA ALA A 89 -16.26 -1.59 2.60
C ALA A 89 -16.29 -0.49 3.67
N ARG A 90 -15.13 0.08 4.02
CA ARG A 90 -14.98 1.18 4.98
C ARG A 90 -15.14 2.56 4.36
N GLY A 91 -15.26 2.67 3.02
CA GLY A 91 -15.33 3.96 2.32
C GLY A 91 -13.99 4.71 2.34
N ASN A 92 -12.88 3.98 2.27
CA ASN A 92 -11.56 4.59 2.09
C ASN A 92 -11.38 5.00 0.63
N GLY A 93 -10.73 6.15 0.41
CA GLY A 93 -10.14 6.47 -0.89
C GLY A 93 -9.12 5.40 -1.26
N LEU A 94 -9.07 4.97 -2.52
CA LEU A 94 -8.23 3.84 -2.94
C LEU A 94 -7.48 4.18 -4.23
N PHE A 95 -6.18 3.88 -4.27
CA PHE A 95 -5.36 4.03 -5.47
C PHE A 95 -4.16 3.07 -5.46
N GLY A 96 -3.55 2.88 -6.63
CA GLY A 96 -2.39 2.00 -6.81
C GLY A 96 -1.10 2.74 -7.14
N ILE A 97 0.03 2.22 -6.67
CA ILE A 97 1.37 2.70 -7.02
C ILE A 97 2.22 1.52 -7.47
N TYR A 98 2.62 1.50 -8.73
CA TYR A 98 3.61 0.58 -9.24
C TYR A 98 4.98 0.87 -8.64
N ILE A 99 5.58 -0.17 -8.04
CA ILE A 99 6.88 -0.08 -7.37
C ILE A 99 7.98 -0.88 -8.09
N HIS A 100 7.66 -1.54 -9.20
CA HIS A 100 8.59 -2.39 -9.96
C HIS A 100 9.84 -1.63 -10.48
N ASN A 101 9.73 -0.32 -10.74
CA ASN A 101 10.86 0.51 -11.15
C ASN A 101 11.78 0.91 -9.99
N ILE A 102 11.38 0.69 -8.74
CA ILE A 102 12.21 0.93 -7.55
C ILE A 102 13.27 -0.19 -7.47
N ARG A 103 14.52 0.21 -7.31
CA ARG A 103 15.63 -0.73 -7.15
C ARG A 103 15.56 -1.41 -5.78
N ASP A 104 15.81 -2.71 -5.74
CA ASP A 104 16.03 -3.43 -4.48
C ASP A 104 17.42 -3.15 -3.88
N GLN A 105 17.74 -3.83 -2.78
CA GLN A 105 19.04 -3.74 -2.10
C GLN A 105 20.23 -4.12 -2.99
N TYR A 106 20.00 -4.85 -4.09
CA TYR A 106 21.03 -5.26 -5.05
C TYR A 106 21.07 -4.35 -6.29
N GLY A 107 20.25 -3.30 -6.33
CA GLY A 107 20.19 -2.37 -7.45
C GLY A 107 19.29 -2.83 -8.60
N ASN A 108 18.54 -3.93 -8.45
CA ASN A 108 17.74 -4.52 -9.53
C ASN A 108 16.31 -3.98 -9.54
N LYS A 109 15.79 -3.75 -10.75
CA LYS A 109 14.35 -3.50 -10.98
C LYS A 109 13.59 -4.82 -11.04
N ASP A 110 12.30 -4.76 -10.80
CA ASP A 110 11.38 -5.89 -10.99
C ASP A 110 10.53 -5.71 -12.26
N THR A 111 9.79 -6.74 -12.61
CA THR A 111 8.77 -6.73 -13.67
C THR A 111 7.49 -6.04 -13.20
N LYS A 112 6.81 -5.35 -14.13
CA LYS A 112 5.53 -4.71 -13.84
C LYS A 112 4.47 -5.79 -13.56
N GLY A 113 3.88 -5.75 -12.37
CA GLY A 113 2.81 -6.67 -11.99
C GLY A 113 1.45 -6.30 -12.56
N THR A 114 0.50 -7.24 -12.47
CA THR A 114 -0.91 -6.99 -12.76
C THR A 114 -1.51 -6.05 -11.72
N ASN A 115 -2.32 -5.09 -12.14
CA ASN A 115 -3.08 -4.22 -11.23
C ASN A 115 -4.16 -5.05 -10.49
N PRO A 116 -4.16 -5.10 -9.15
CA PRO A 116 -5.22 -5.78 -8.39
C PRO A 116 -6.50 -4.93 -8.22
N LEU A 117 -6.46 -3.65 -8.57
CA LEU A 117 -7.57 -2.72 -8.42
C LEU A 117 -8.50 -2.72 -9.63
N ASP A 118 -9.76 -2.37 -9.41
CA ASP A 118 -10.71 -2.07 -10.47
C ASP A 118 -10.22 -0.87 -11.31
N PRO A 119 -10.42 -0.86 -12.65
CA PRO A 119 -10.04 0.25 -13.52
C PRO A 119 -10.57 1.63 -13.11
N GLN A 120 -11.62 1.72 -12.30
CA GLN A 120 -12.11 3.01 -11.79
C GLN A 120 -11.12 3.71 -10.84
N TYR A 121 -10.20 2.97 -10.21
CA TYR A 121 -9.24 3.53 -9.27
C TYR A 121 -7.96 3.97 -9.99
N ALA A 122 -7.46 5.16 -9.65
CA ALA A 122 -6.24 5.69 -10.22
C ALA A 122 -5.03 4.79 -9.91
N THR A 123 -4.13 4.67 -10.89
CA THR A 123 -2.84 4.00 -10.69
C THR A 123 -1.70 4.84 -11.25
N TYR A 124 -0.60 4.87 -10.50
CA TYR A 124 0.60 5.64 -10.80
C TYR A 124 1.83 4.73 -10.76
N ASP A 125 2.95 5.16 -11.30
CA ASP A 125 4.26 4.55 -11.14
C ASP A 125 5.18 5.45 -10.31
N TRP A 126 5.76 4.89 -9.25
CA TRP A 126 6.58 5.66 -8.32
C TRP A 126 7.73 6.41 -8.99
N VAL A 127 8.38 5.82 -9.99
CA VAL A 127 9.55 6.39 -10.65
C VAL A 127 9.14 7.25 -11.83
N ASN A 128 8.24 6.74 -12.69
CA ASN A 128 7.88 7.44 -13.92
C ASN A 128 6.98 8.66 -13.67
N ASP A 129 6.17 8.65 -12.62
CA ASP A 129 5.24 9.74 -12.29
C ASP A 129 5.74 10.65 -11.15
N ASP A 130 7.05 10.59 -10.84
CA ASP A 130 7.70 11.42 -9.81
C ASP A 130 7.03 11.32 -8.44
N GLY A 131 6.92 10.09 -7.92
CA GLY A 131 6.20 9.79 -6.69
C GLY A 131 6.71 10.52 -5.46
N TYR A 132 8.01 10.86 -5.41
CA TYR A 132 8.56 11.64 -4.30
C TYR A 132 7.89 13.01 -4.17
N ASN A 133 7.58 13.67 -5.29
CA ASN A 133 6.94 14.99 -5.30
C ASN A 133 5.40 14.90 -5.34
N ASN A 134 4.85 13.84 -5.93
CA ASN A 134 3.41 13.75 -6.20
C ASN A 134 2.59 12.89 -5.23
N LEU A 135 3.22 12.12 -4.33
CA LEU A 135 2.51 11.23 -3.40
C LEU A 135 1.38 11.93 -2.62
N SER A 136 1.66 13.12 -2.06
CA SER A 136 0.66 13.95 -1.35
C SER A 136 -0.57 14.24 -2.22
N LYS A 137 -0.38 14.58 -3.49
CA LYS A 137 -1.48 14.87 -4.42
C LYS A 137 -2.31 13.63 -4.72
N TRP A 138 -1.67 12.48 -4.86
CA TRP A 138 -2.37 11.22 -5.12
C TRP A 138 -3.23 10.79 -3.92
N VAL A 139 -2.70 10.97 -2.71
CA VAL A 139 -3.43 10.69 -1.47
C VAL A 139 -4.66 11.60 -1.33
N GLU A 140 -4.52 12.90 -1.55
CA GLU A 140 -5.65 13.83 -1.53
C GLU A 140 -6.68 13.52 -2.62
N ALA A 141 -6.24 13.26 -3.86
CA ALA A 141 -7.14 12.90 -4.95
C ALA A 141 -7.95 11.62 -4.65
N ALA A 142 -7.32 10.62 -4.03
CA ALA A 142 -8.01 9.41 -3.61
C ALA A 142 -9.00 9.68 -2.46
N TYR A 143 -8.62 10.54 -1.50
CA TYR A 143 -9.50 10.94 -0.40
C TYR A 143 -10.78 11.63 -0.89
N ASP A 144 -10.66 12.50 -1.90
CA ASP A 144 -11.79 13.26 -2.45
C ASP A 144 -12.76 12.39 -3.27
N GLN A 145 -12.33 11.19 -3.69
CA GLN A 145 -13.10 10.24 -4.51
C GLN A 145 -13.80 9.13 -3.71
N ARG A 146 -13.70 9.14 -2.37
CA ARG A 146 -14.20 8.06 -1.50
C ARG A 146 -15.72 7.97 -1.39
#